data_AF-A0A3P6GYJ3-F1
#
_entry.id   AF-A0A3P6GYJ3-F1
#
_cell.length_a   1.000
_cell.length_b   1.000
_cell.length_c   1.000
_cell.angle_alpha   90.00
_cell.angle_beta   90.00
_cell.angle_gamma   90.00
#
_symmetry.space_group_name_H-M   'P 1'
#
loop_
_entity.id
_entity.type
_entity.pdbx_description
1 polymer ?
#
loop_
_entity_poly.entity_id
_entity_poly.type
_entity_poly.pdbx_seq_one_letter_code
_entity_poly.pdbx_strand_id
1 'polypeptide(L)' 'MSGSTGERSFADIITSIRYWVIHSITIPSLFIAGWLFVSTGLALRCVWEPSSKREFLQRADRAFH' A
#
# COMPACT_ATOMS: atom_id res chain seq x y z
N MET A 1 -23.79 25.24 -20.38
CA MET A 1 -23.27 25.37 -19.00
C MET A 1 -22.89 23.96 -18.55
N SER A 2 -21.59 23.65 -18.49
CA SER A 2 -21.13 22.36 -17.94
C SER A 2 -21.34 22.43 -16.43
N GLY A 3 -22.25 21.61 -15.91
CA GLY A 3 -22.67 21.63 -14.51
C GLY A 3 -21.57 21.10 -13.59
N SER A 4 -21.41 21.72 -12.42
CA SER A 4 -20.61 21.13 -11.35
C SER A 4 -21.21 19.79 -10.95
N THR A 5 -20.37 18.79 -10.70
CA THR A 5 -20.78 17.43 -10.31
C THR A 5 -21.44 17.36 -8.92
N GLY A 6 -21.59 18.49 -8.22
CA GLY A 6 -22.12 18.55 -6.85
C GLY A 6 -21.13 18.10 -5.76
N GLU A 7 -19.94 17.64 -6.15
CA GLU A 7 -18.87 17.28 -5.23
C GLU A 7 -18.22 18.52 -4.61
N ARG A 8 -17.74 18.39 -3.36
CA ARG A 8 -16.97 19.46 -2.72
C ARG A 8 -15.63 19.62 -3.41
N SER A 9 -15.25 20.85 -3.75
CA SER A 9 -13.96 21.15 -4.37
C SER A 9 -12.81 20.60 -3.53
N PHE A 10 -11.79 20.04 -4.18
CA PHE A 10 -10.57 19.57 -3.52
C PHE A 10 -9.90 20.68 -2.69
N ALA A 11 -9.88 21.92 -3.19
CA ALA A 11 -9.31 23.05 -2.48
C ALA A 11 -10.00 23.29 -1.12
N ASP A 12 -11.32 23.14 -1.06
CA ASP A 12 -12.10 23.28 0.17
C ASP A 12 -11.89 22.10 1.13
N ILE A 13 -11.57 20.92 0.60
CA ILE A 13 -11.27 19.73 1.39
C ILE A 13 -9.91 19.90 2.08
N ILE A 14 -8.85 20.21 1.34
CA ILE A 14 -7.50 20.32 1.91
C ILE A 14 -7.28 21.56 2.77
N THR A 15 -8.10 22.60 2.65
CA THR A 15 -8.04 23.79 3.53
C THR A 15 -8.90 23.64 4.78
N SER A 16 -9.74 22.61 4.86
CA SER A 16 -10.66 22.39 5.98
C SER A 16 -9.96 21.83 7.22
N ILE A 17 -10.19 22.46 8.38
CA ILE A 17 -9.66 21.99 9.67
C ILE A 17 -10.10 20.55 9.99
N ARG A 18 -11.38 20.20 9.73
CA ARG A 18 -11.92 18.85 9.92
C ARG A 18 -11.13 17.80 9.13
N TYR A 19 -10.69 18.15 7.92
CA TYR A 19 -9.94 17.24 7.08
C TYR A 19 -8.60 16.91 7.75
N TRP A 20 -7.87 17.93 8.21
CA TRP A 20 -6.59 17.76 8.89
C TRP A 20 -6.71 17.10 10.28
N VAL A 21 -7.74 17.38 11.06
CA VAL A 21 -7.97 16.70 12.35
C VAL A 21 -8.04 15.18 12.17
N ILE A 22 -8.69 14.71 11.10
CA ILE A 22 -8.80 13.27 10.80
C ILE A 22 -7.50 12.76 10.13
N HIS A 23 -7.03 13.46 9.09
CA HIS A 23 -5.95 12.99 8.23
C HIS A 23 -4.57 13.07 8.87
N SER A 24 -4.39 13.94 9.87
CA SER A 24 -3.17 13.97 10.70
C SER A 24 -2.95 12.69 11.51
N ILE A 25 -4.00 11.88 11.73
CA ILE A 25 -3.89 10.58 12.41
C ILE A 25 -3.90 9.45 11.38
N THR A 26 -4.83 9.47 10.44
CA THR A 26 -5.01 8.35 9.49
C THR A 26 -3.86 8.25 8.48
N ILE A 27 -3.30 9.36 8.00
CA ILE A 27 -2.18 9.33 7.05
C ILE A 27 -0.91 8.77 7.71
N PRO A 28 -0.45 9.28 8.89
CA PRO A 28 0.73 8.68 9.54
C PRO A 28 0.50 7.23 9.96
N SER A 29 -0.70 6.87 10.39
CA SER A 29 -1.03 5.48 10.77
C SER A 29 -0.90 4.53 9.58
N LEU A 30 -1.44 4.89 8.41
CA LEU A 30 -1.31 4.10 7.18
C LEU A 30 0.16 4.00 6.73
N PHE A 31 0.91 5.09 6.85
CA PHE A 31 2.34 5.09 6.51
C PHE A 31 3.13 4.14 7.40
N ILE A 32 2.94 4.21 8.72
CA ILE A 32 3.61 3.31 9.68
C ILE A 32 3.16 1.86 9.46
N ALA A 33 1.88 1.61 9.18
CA ALA A 33 1.39 0.27 8.87
C ALA A 33 2.06 -0.30 7.60
N GLY A 34 2.18 0.49 6.54
CA GLY A 34 2.88 0.10 5.32
C GLY A 34 4.37 -0.14 5.55
N TRP A 35 5.01 0.71 6.37
CA TRP A 35 6.41 0.53 6.76
C TRP A 35 6.60 -0.79 7.52
N LEU A 36 5.78 -1.05 8.55
CA LEU A 36 5.84 -2.28 9.34
C LEU A 36 5.54 -3.52 8.49
N PHE A 37 4.61 -3.41 7.54
CA PHE A 37 4.29 -4.49 6.60
C PHE A 37 5.51 -4.93 5.79
N VAL A 38 6.34 -3.98 5.36
CA VAL A 38 7.60 -4.27 4.66
C VAL A 38 8.70 -4.70 5.64
N SER A 39 8.89 -3.98 6.75
CA SER A 39 10.01 -4.22 7.66
C SER A 39 9.93 -5.54 8.43
N THR A 40 8.72 -6.05 8.65
CA THR A 40 8.50 -7.37 9.28
C THR A 40 8.66 -8.54 8.31
N GLY A 41 8.85 -8.26 7.01
CA GLY A 41 8.89 -9.28 5.97
C GLY A 41 7.52 -9.90 5.66
N LEU A 42 6.43 -9.37 6.21
CA LEU A 42 5.07 -9.82 5.90
C LEU A 42 4.75 -9.60 4.41
N ALA A 43 5.18 -8.48 3.83
CA ALA A 43 5.07 -8.23 2.39
C ALA A 43 5.70 -9.35 1.55
N LEU A 44 6.91 -9.79 1.92
CA LEU A 44 7.59 -10.88 1.23
C LEU A 44 6.86 -12.21 1.44
N ARG A 45 6.35 -12.49 2.64
CA ARG A 45 5.56 -13.70 2.89
C ARG A 45 4.28 -13.74 2.05
N CYS A 46 3.50 -12.66 2.05
CA CYS A 46 2.26 -12.59 1.28
C CYS A 46 2.45 -12.71 -0.24
N VAL A 47 3.59 -12.24 -0.77
CA VAL A 47 3.86 -12.20 -2.22
C VAL A 47 4.73 -13.37 -2.71
N TRP A 48 5.58 -13.95 -1.84
CA TRP A 48 6.59 -14.97 -2.18
C TRP A 48 6.39 -16.33 -1.46
N GLU A 49 5.19 -16.59 -0.93
CA GLU A 49 4.80 -17.89 -0.33
C GLU A 49 5.04 -19.06 -1.32
N PRO A 50 5.16 -20.32 -0.85
CA PRO A 50 6.21 -21.28 -1.17
C PRO A 50 6.22 -21.78 -2.63
N SER A 51 5.24 -21.39 -3.47
CA SER A 51 5.15 -21.72 -4.89
C SER A 51 6.34 -21.15 -5.66
N SER A 52 6.61 -19.85 -5.53
CA SER A 52 7.73 -19.19 -6.21
C SER A 52 9.09 -19.64 -5.68
N LYS A 53 9.20 -19.85 -4.36
CA LYS A 53 10.41 -20.42 -3.74
C LYS A 53 10.68 -21.85 -4.23
N ARG A 54 9.65 -22.71 -4.30
CA ARG A 54 9.79 -24.10 -4.81
C ARG A 54 10.14 -24.13 -6.29
N GLU A 55 9.53 -23.30 -7.12
CA GLU A 55 9.83 -23.22 -8.54
C GLU A 55 11.25 -22.69 -8.80
N PHE A 56 11.71 -21.69 -8.04
CA PHE A 56 13.07 -21.18 -8.12
C PHE A 56 14.09 -22.27 -7.77
N LEU A 57 13.86 -22.99 -6.66
CA LEU A 57 14.75 -24.07 -6.23
C LEU A 57 14.74 -25.25 -7.21
N GLN A 58 13.57 -25.66 -7.72
CA GLN A 58 13.47 -26.71 -8.75
C GLN A 58 14.11 -26.31 -10.08
N ARG A 59 14.02 -25.03 -10.46
CA ARG A 59 14.70 -24.52 -11.67
C ARG A 59 16.21 -24.47 -11.50
N ALA A 60 16.70 -24.07 -10.34
CA ALA A 60 18.13 -24.07 -10.04
C ALA A 60 18.68 -25.51 -10.08
N ASP A 61 18.02 -26.46 -9.43
CA ASP A 61 18.43 -27.88 -9.41
C ASP A 61 18.46 -28.50 -10.82
N ARG A 62 17.44 -28.22 -11.65
CA ARG A 62 17.40 -28.66 -13.06
C ARG A 62 18.42 -28.00 -13.98
N ALA A 63 19.03 -26.88 -13.60
CA ALA A 63 20.04 -26.20 -14.42
C ALA A 63 21.46 -26.73 -14.19
N PHE A 64 21.68 -27.53 -13.14
CA PHE A 64 22.95 -28.17 -12.82
C PHE A 64 22.99 -29.66 -13.17
N HIS A 65 21.99 -30.15 -13.90
CA HIS A 65 21.89 -31.48 -14.51
C HIS A 65 21.76 -31.36 -16.03
#